data_AF-A0A960BVH0-F1
#
_entry.id   AF-A0A960BVH0-F1
#
_cell.length_a   1.000
_cell.length_b   1.000
_cell.length_c   1.000
_cell.angle_alpha   90.00
_cell.angle_beta   90.00
_cell.angle_gamma   90.00
#
_symmetry.space_group_name_H-M   'P 1'
#
loop_
_entity.id
_entity.type
_entity.pdbx_description
1 polymer ?
#
loop_
_entity_poly.entity_id
_entity_poly.type
_entity_poly.pdbx_seq_one_letter_code
_entity_poly.pdbx_strand_id
1 'polypeptide(L)'
;LCACCTTSCPVFWNEGSYFGPAAIVNAHRFIFDSRDEGAAERLEILNEVDGVWRCRTTFNCTDACPRGIEVTKAIQEVKRALMFSAR
;
A
#
# COMPACT_ATOMS: atom_id res chain seq x y z
N LEU A 1 -13.75 2.39 -1.77
CA LEU A 1 -12.90 3.50 -2.26
C LEU A 1 -13.39 4.84 -1.70
N CYS A 2 -13.38 5.05 -0.38
CA CYS A 2 -13.85 6.29 0.26
C CYS A 2 -12.74 7.33 0.52
N ALA A 3 -11.48 6.98 0.25
CA ALA A 3 -10.27 7.77 0.48
C ALA A 3 -9.94 8.15 1.93
N CYS A 4 -10.74 7.79 2.95
CA CYS A 4 -10.49 8.11 4.36
C CYS A 4 -9.06 7.75 4.83
N CYS A 5 -8.56 6.58 4.44
CA CYS A 5 -7.21 6.14 4.81
C CYS A 5 -6.10 6.91 4.09
N THR A 6 -6.36 7.39 2.86
CA THR A 6 -5.40 8.19 2.10
C THR A 6 -5.33 9.61 2.64
N THR A 7 -6.48 10.23 2.88
CA THR A 7 -6.55 11.60 3.40
C THR A 7 -6.20 11.71 4.88
N SER A 8 -6.11 10.61 5.64
CA SER A 8 -5.59 10.60 7.01
C SER A 8 -4.06 10.46 7.11
N CYS A 9 -3.37 10.20 6.00
CA CYS A 9 -1.95 9.89 5.99
C CYS A 9 -1.08 11.16 5.88
N PRO A 10 -0.22 11.47 6.86
CA PRO A 10 0.61 12.68 6.83
C PRO A 10 1.67 12.66 5.73
N VAL A 11 2.13 11.48 5.31
CA VAL A 11 3.05 11.32 4.17
C VAL A 11 2.38 11.81 2.88
N PHE A 12 1.10 11.50 2.70
CA PHE A 12 0.34 11.89 1.52
C PHE A 12 0.06 13.40 1.48
N TRP A 13 0.04 14.09 2.62
CA TRP A 13 -0.13 15.55 2.67
C TRP A 13 1.13 16.30 2.24
N ASN A 14 2.30 15.79 2.62
CA ASN A 14 3.58 16.46 2.40
C ASN A 14 4.20 16.15 1.04
N GLU A 15 3.96 14.96 0.49
CA GLU A 15 4.64 14.47 -0.70
C GLU A 15 3.59 14.17 -1.77
N GLY A 16 3.49 15.06 -2.76
CA GLY A 16 2.43 15.02 -3.78
C GLY A 16 2.48 13.80 -4.72
N SER A 17 3.51 12.96 -4.62
CA SER A 17 3.71 11.80 -5.49
C SER A 17 3.46 10.46 -4.80
N TYR A 18 3.30 10.39 -3.47
CA TYR A 18 3.03 9.11 -2.80
C TYR A 18 1.71 8.49 -3.29
N PHE A 19 1.74 7.25 -3.78
CA PHE A 19 0.52 6.57 -4.28
C PHE A 19 -0.61 6.49 -3.25
N GLY A 20 -0.23 6.41 -1.98
CA GLY A 20 -1.17 6.47 -0.87
C GLY A 20 -1.69 5.10 -0.41
N PRO A 21 -2.19 5.01 0.84
CA PRO A 21 -2.66 3.78 1.46
C PRO A 21 -3.77 3.04 0.68
N ALA A 22 -4.76 3.76 0.16
CA ALA A 22 -5.86 3.12 -0.56
C ALA A 22 -5.39 2.43 -1.85
N ALA A 23 -4.48 3.06 -2.61
CA ALA A 23 -3.94 2.47 -3.84
C ALA A 23 -3.17 1.18 -3.53
N ILE A 24 -2.31 1.22 -2.50
CA ILE A 24 -1.52 0.05 -2.09
C ILE A 24 -2.42 -1.10 -1.61
N VAL A 25 -3.50 -0.83 -0.87
CA VAL A 25 -4.46 -1.87 -0.46
C VAL A 25 -5.16 -2.51 -1.66
N ASN A 26 -5.54 -1.71 -2.66
CA ASN A 26 -6.15 -2.28 -3.87
C ASN A 26 -5.15 -3.09 -4.70
N ALA A 27 -3.89 -2.66 -4.76
CA ALA A 27 -2.85 -3.41 -5.45
C ALA A 27 -2.52 -4.71 -4.68
N HIS A 28 -2.43 -4.66 -3.35
CA HIS A 28 -2.25 -5.81 -2.46
C HIS A 28 -3.29 -6.90 -2.76
N ARG A 29 -4.57 -6.53 -2.92
CA ARG A 29 -5.63 -7.47 -3.30
C ARG A 29 -5.25 -8.33 -4.52
N PHE A 30 -4.67 -7.73 -5.56
CA PHE A 30 -4.28 -8.46 -6.78
C PHE A 30 -2.94 -9.16 -6.65
N ILE A 31 -1.96 -8.57 -5.95
CA ILE A 31 -0.64 -9.16 -5.73
C ILE A 31 -0.75 -10.52 -5.01
N PHE A 32 -1.72 -10.66 -4.11
CA PHE A 32 -1.94 -11.89 -3.34
C PHE A 32 -3.14 -12.72 -3.83
N ASP A 33 -3.69 -12.43 -5.01
CA ASP A 33 -4.74 -13.25 -5.65
C ASP A 33 -4.07 -14.31 -6.53
N SER A 34 -4.28 -15.60 -6.23
CA SER A 34 -3.65 -16.72 -6.95
C SER A 34 -4.10 -16.83 -8.42
N ARG A 35 -5.12 -16.08 -8.83
CA ARG A 35 -5.63 -16.05 -10.20
C ARG A 35 -5.02 -14.93 -11.03
N ASP A 36 -4.28 -14.01 -10.42
CA ASP A 36 -3.72 -12.84 -11.09
C ASP A 36 -2.32 -13.16 -11.67
N GLU A 37 -2.13 -12.82 -12.94
CA GLU A 37 -0.87 -13.05 -13.66
C GLU A 37 0.03 -11.80 -13.70
N GLY A 38 -0.42 -10.68 -13.13
CA GLY A 38 0.28 -9.38 -13.15
C GLY A 38 0.85 -8.98 -11.80
N ALA A 39 1.10 -9.92 -10.89
CA ALA A 39 1.63 -9.61 -9.56
C ALA A 39 3.02 -8.97 -9.62
N ALA A 40 3.89 -9.46 -10.51
CA ALA A 40 5.26 -8.94 -10.68
C ALA A 40 5.27 -7.47 -11.15
N GLU A 41 4.46 -7.14 -12.16
CA GLU A 41 4.33 -5.77 -12.68
C GLU A 41 3.82 -4.81 -11.59
N ARG A 42 2.81 -5.23 -10.81
CA ARG A 42 2.31 -4.41 -9.70
C ARG A 42 3.34 -4.21 -8.61
N LEU A 43 4.12 -5.25 -8.29
CA LEU A 43 5.20 -5.13 -7.32
C LEU A 43 6.28 -4.17 -7.82
N GLU A 44 6.65 -4.22 -9.11
CA GLU A 44 7.61 -3.30 -9.72
C GLU A 44 7.16 -1.83 -9.61
N ILE A 45 5.91 -1.54 -9.98
CA ILE A 45 5.31 -0.20 -9.82
C ILE A 45 5.36 0.24 -8.35
N LEU A 46 4.97 -0.63 -7.43
CA LEU A 46 4.96 -0.32 -5.99
C LEU A 46 6.36 -0.21 -5.38
N ASN A 47 7.41 -0.65 -6.07
CA ASN A 47 8.80 -0.58 -5.63
C ASN A 47 9.47 0.76 -5.96
N GLU A 48 8.79 1.65 -6.69
CA GLU A 48 9.29 2.99 -7.00
C GLU A 48 9.46 3.87 -5.76
N VAL A 49 10.17 5.01 -5.93
CA VAL A 49 10.38 6.02 -4.88
C VAL A 49 9.07 6.52 -4.28
N ASP A 50 8.00 6.53 -5.08
CA ASP A 50 6.67 7.01 -4.75
C ASP A 50 5.70 5.91 -4.28
N GLY A 51 6.20 4.67 -4.24
CA GLY A 51 5.46 3.49 -3.84
C GLY A 51 5.48 3.21 -2.33
N VAL A 52 5.58 1.94 -1.96
CA VAL A 52 5.38 1.51 -0.55
C VAL A 52 6.43 2.07 0.41
N TRP A 53 7.60 2.45 -0.10
CA TRP A 53 8.74 2.88 0.72
C TRP A 53 8.54 4.22 1.42
N ARG A 54 7.65 5.09 0.91
CA ARG A 54 7.31 6.35 1.59
C ARG A 54 6.49 6.15 2.87
N CYS A 55 5.80 5.02 3.02
CA CYS A 55 5.01 4.75 4.22
C CYS A 55 5.90 4.75 5.48
N ARG A 56 5.63 5.69 6.40
CA ARG A 56 6.31 5.88 7.69
C ARG A 56 5.64 5.18 8.88
N THR A 57 4.76 4.21 8.61
CA THR A 57 4.18 3.34 9.65
C THR A 57 3.45 4.13 10.76
N THR A 58 2.64 5.12 10.37
CA THR A 58 1.94 6.02 11.30
C THR A 58 0.58 5.53 11.78
N PHE A 59 0.05 4.45 11.20
CA PHE A 59 -1.23 3.81 11.55
C PHE A 59 -2.53 4.62 11.41
N ASN A 60 -2.48 5.94 11.16
CA ASN A 60 -3.68 6.77 10.89
C ASN A 60 -4.63 6.18 9.83
N CYS A 61 -4.09 5.47 8.84
CA CYS A 61 -4.86 4.88 7.76
C CYS A 61 -5.69 3.66 8.20
N THR A 62 -5.19 2.88 9.17
CA THR A 62 -5.93 1.78 9.78
C THR A 62 -7.06 2.35 10.65
N ASP A 63 -6.75 3.31 11.52
CA ASP A 63 -7.73 3.92 12.44
C ASP A 63 -8.85 4.66 11.70
N ALA A 64 -8.52 5.34 10.60
CA ALA A 64 -9.49 6.09 9.80
C ALA A 64 -10.37 5.19 8.90
N CYS A 65 -10.09 3.89 8.79
CA CYS A 65 -10.82 3.04 7.86
C CYS A 65 -12.22 2.69 8.40
N PRO A 66 -13.32 3.17 7.78
CA PRO A 66 -14.68 2.88 8.25
C PRO A 66 -15.11 1.41 8.03
N ARG A 67 -14.24 0.60 7.41
CA ARG A 67 -14.48 -0.80 7.09
C ARG A 67 -13.63 -1.76 7.92
N GLY A 68 -12.80 -1.25 8.83
CA GLY A 68 -11.90 -2.09 9.65
C GLY A 68 -10.84 -2.84 8.83
N ILE A 69 -10.40 -2.26 7.71
CA ILE A 69 -9.28 -2.84 6.95
C ILE A 69 -7.99 -2.52 7.70
N GLU A 70 -7.18 -3.55 7.93
CA GLU A 70 -5.83 -3.43 8.49
C GLU A 70 -4.85 -2.82 7.45
N VAL A 71 -5.04 -1.54 7.12
CA VAL A 71 -4.35 -0.87 6.00
C VAL A 71 -2.83 -0.90 6.15
N THR A 72 -2.32 -0.60 7.34
CA THR A 72 -0.87 -0.62 7.60
C THR A 72 -0.30 -2.04 7.45
N LYS A 73 -1.05 -3.07 7.83
CA LYS A 73 -0.66 -4.47 7.67
C LYS A 73 -0.56 -4.85 6.19
N ALA A 74 -1.55 -4.48 5.37
CA ALA A 74 -1.51 -4.74 3.93
C ALA A 74 -0.29 -4.07 3.27
N ILE A 75 0.02 -2.82 3.63
CA ILE A 75 1.23 -2.13 3.14
C ILE A 75 2.51 -2.89 3.57
N GLN A 76 2.54 -3.39 4.81
CA GLN A 76 3.67 -4.15 5.33
C GLN A 76 3.86 -5.49 4.63
N GLU A 77 2.78 -6.19 4.29
CA GLU A 77 2.82 -7.43 3.52
C GLU A 77 3.40 -7.20 2.11
N VAL A 78 3.04 -6.10 1.44
CA VAL A 78 3.66 -5.72 0.16
C VAL A 78 5.15 -5.42 0.33
N LYS A 79 5.55 -4.65 1.36
CA LYS A 79 6.97 -4.40 1.65
C LYS A 79 7.74 -5.71 1.84
N ARG A 80 7.16 -6.67 2.57
CA ARG A 80 7.76 -8.00 2.78
C ARG A 80 7.88 -8.78 1.48
N ALA A 81 6.87 -8.76 0.61
CA ALA A 81 6.93 -9.40 -0.69
C ALA A 81 8.11 -8.83 -1.51
N LEU A 82 8.30 -7.50 -1.52
CA LEU A 82 9.45 -6.89 -2.21
C LEU A 82 10.80 -7.27 -1.59
N MET A 83 10.89 -7.42 -0.28
CA MET A 83 12.15 -7.78 0.40
C MET A 83 12.52 -9.26 0.22
N PHE A 84 11.53 -10.16 0.17
CA PHE A 84 11.77 -11.61 0.27
C PHE A 84 11.41 -12.41 -0.98
N SER A 85 10.57 -11.89 -1.89
CA SER A 85 10.25 -12.59 -3.15
C SER A 85 11.33 -12.44 -4.23
N ALA A 86 12.37 -11.65 -4.00
CA ALA A 86 13.53 -11.53 -4.89
C ALA A 86 14.62 -12.61 -4.67
N ARG A 87 14.29 -13.70 -3.98
CA ARG A 87 15.17 -14.86 -3.75
C ARG A 87 14.56 -16.15 -4.25
#